data_AF-A0A957AEX2-F1
#
_entry.id   AF-A0A957AEX2-F1
#
_cell.length_a   1.000
_cell.length_b   1.000
_cell.length_c   1.000
_cell.angle_alpha   90.00
_cell.angle_beta   90.00
_cell.angle_gamma   90.00
#
_symmetry.space_group_name_H-M   'P 1'
#
loop_
_entity.id
_entity.type
_entity.pdbx_description
1 polymer ?
#
loop_
_entity_poly.entity_id
_entity_poly.type
_entity_poly.pdbx_seq_one_letter_code
_entity_poly.pdbx_strand_id
1 'polypeptide(L)'
;MTGRRFASAVLVALLAVTAVACSEEDHGPLNVPASADADVGKQLIQSYGCGTCHTIPDVAGADGRVGPSLEDFGHQMYIAGAIP
;
A
#
# COMPACT_ATOMS: atom_id res chain seq x y z
N MET A 1 -22.01 -30.01 -31.26
CA MET A 1 -20.76 -30.31 -30.52
C MET A 1 -19.78 -29.13 -30.52
N THR A 2 -19.73 -28.31 -31.58
CA THR A 2 -18.84 -27.14 -31.72
C THR A 2 -19.15 -26.01 -30.72
N GLY A 3 -20.42 -25.69 -30.47
CA GLY A 3 -20.82 -24.59 -29.58
C GLY A 3 -20.46 -24.77 -28.11
N ARG A 4 -20.48 -26.02 -27.61
CA ARG A 4 -20.12 -26.32 -26.22
C ARG A 4 -18.61 -26.22 -25.97
N ARG A 5 -17.80 -26.50 -27.00
CA ARG A 5 -16.34 -26.32 -26.97
C ARG A 5 -15.94 -24.84 -27.04
N PHE A 6 -16.66 -24.05 -27.84
CA PHE A 6 -16.49 -22.60 -27.87
C PHE A 6 -16.85 -21.94 -26.52
N ALA A 7 -17.97 -22.32 -25.92
CA ALA A 7 -18.38 -21.80 -24.61
C ALA A 7 -17.35 -22.13 -23.51
N SER A 8 -16.81 -23.35 -23.49
CA SER A 8 -15.75 -23.72 -22.54
C SER A 8 -14.45 -22.96 -22.77
N ALA A 9 -14.04 -22.73 -24.03
CA ALA A 9 -12.84 -21.97 -24.34
C ALA A 9 -12.97 -20.49 -23.90
N VAL A 10 -14.14 -19.88 -24.10
CA VAL A 10 -14.42 -18.51 -23.66
C VAL A 10 -14.41 -18.41 -22.13
N LEU A 11 -15.02 -19.37 -21.43
CA LEU A 11 -15.04 -19.37 -19.96
C LEU A 11 -13.63 -19.50 -19.36
N VAL A 12 -12.80 -20.40 -19.91
CA VAL A 12 -11.41 -20.58 -19.48
C VAL A 12 -10.58 -19.32 -19.74
N ALA A 13 -10.78 -18.67 -20.90
CA ALA A 13 -10.10 -17.41 -21.20
C ALA A 13 -10.50 -16.29 -20.23
N LEU A 14 -11.80 -16.16 -19.91
CA LEU A 14 -12.30 -15.19 -18.92
C LEU A 14 -11.72 -15.43 -17.52
N LEU A 15 -11.73 -16.67 -17.05
CA LEU A 15 -11.16 -17.04 -15.74
C LEU A 15 -9.65 -16.75 -15.67
N ALA A 16 -8.92 -17.02 -16.75
CA ALA A 16 -7.50 -16.73 -16.83
C ALA A 16 -7.22 -15.22 -16.77
N VAL A 17 -8.01 -14.39 -17.47
CA VAL A 17 -7.87 -12.93 -17.46
C VAL A 17 -8.16 -12.35 -16.07
N THR A 18 -9.19 -12.82 -15.38
CA THR A 18 -9.50 -12.36 -14.02
C THR A 18 -8.44 -12.73 -13.00
N ALA A 19 -7.76 -13.87 -13.16
CA ALA A 19 -6.73 -14.31 -12.23
C ALA A 19 -5.45 -13.46 -12.32
N VAL A 20 -5.11 -12.95 -13.51
CA VAL A 20 -3.92 -12.10 -13.68
C VAL A 20 -4.11 -10.72 -13.04
N ALA A 21 -5.34 -10.19 -13.05
CA ALA A 21 -5.68 -8.88 -12.48
C ALA A 21 -5.69 -8.83 -10.94
N CYS A 22 -5.65 -9.97 -10.25
CA CYS A 22 -5.55 -10.04 -8.79
C CYS A 22 -4.11 -10.21 -8.29
N SER A 23 -3.11 -10.07 -9.17
CA SER A 23 -1.72 -10.05 -8.72
C SER A 23 -1.46 -8.69 -8.06
N GLU A 24 -1.08 -8.68 -6.78
CA GLU A 24 -0.61 -7.48 -6.10
C GLU A 24 0.45 -6.78 -6.97
N GLU A 25 0.22 -5.49 -7.26
CA GLU A 25 1.20 -4.69 -7.98
C GLU A 25 2.38 -4.45 -7.05
N ASP A 26 3.53 -5.06 -7.34
CA ASP A 26 4.80 -4.77 -6.69
C ASP A 26 5.17 -3.32 -7.03
N HIS A 27 4.74 -2.39 -6.18
CA HIS A 27 5.14 -0.99 -6.24
C HIS A 27 6.65 -0.97 -6.04
N GLY A 28 7.36 -0.94 -7.18
CA GLY A 28 8.81 -1.11 -7.25
C GLY A 28 9.59 -0.26 -6.23
N PRO A 29 10.88 -0.56 -6.02
CA PRO A 29 11.61 -0.12 -4.84
C PRO A 29 11.45 1.38 -4.63
N LEU A 30 10.85 1.74 -3.48
CA LEU A 30 10.87 3.11 -2.98
C LEU A 30 12.31 3.60 -3.09
N ASN A 31 12.52 4.80 -3.65
CA ASN A 31 13.84 5.44 -3.73
C ASN A 31 14.25 5.91 -2.32
N VAL A 32 14.50 4.94 -1.45
CA VAL A 32 14.92 5.14 -0.07
C VAL A 32 16.41 5.48 -0.11
N PRO A 33 16.81 6.68 0.36
CA PRO A 33 18.22 7.03 0.43
C PRO A 33 19.00 5.98 1.22
N ALA A 34 20.25 5.69 0.83
CA ALA A 34 21.10 4.76 1.57
C ALA A 34 21.37 5.19 3.03
N SER A 35 21.15 6.48 3.33
CA SER A 35 21.23 7.05 4.67
C SER A 35 19.94 6.91 5.49
N ALA A 36 18.88 6.31 4.95
CA ALA A 36 17.64 6.15 5.66
C ALA A 36 17.75 5.05 6.72
N ASP A 37 17.25 5.35 7.91
CA ASP A 37 17.22 4.44 9.04
C ASP A 37 15.80 4.48 9.64
N ALA A 38 15.13 3.32 9.63
CA ALA A 38 13.75 3.20 10.10
C ALA A 38 13.64 3.44 11.61
N ASP A 39 14.64 3.05 12.41
CA ASP A 39 14.61 3.22 13.85
C ASP A 39 14.83 4.70 14.24
N VAL A 40 15.66 5.43 13.49
CA VAL A 40 15.72 6.89 13.59
C VAL A 40 14.38 7.52 13.24
N GLY A 41 13.72 7.05 12.18
CA GLY A 41 12.38 7.50 11.79
C GLY A 41 11.35 7.33 12.91
N LYS A 42 11.30 6.15 13.54
CA LYS A 42 10.40 5.87 14.67
C LYS A 42 10.64 6.82 15.85
N GLN A 43 11.89 7.10 16.18
CA GLN A 43 12.24 8.07 17.24
C GLN A 43 11.77 9.48 16.88
N LEU A 44 11.96 9.91 15.64
CA LEU A 44 11.51 11.22 15.18
C LEU A 44 9.99 11.35 15.26
N ILE A 45 9.23 10.34 14.82
CA ILE A 45 7.76 10.30 14.91
C ILE A 45 7.29 10.49 16.35
N GLN A 46 7.94 9.83 17.32
CA GLN A 46 7.64 10.01 18.73
C GLN A 46 7.99 11.43 19.20
N SER A 47 9.17 11.93 18.84
CA SER A 47 9.65 13.24 19.27
C SER A 47 8.80 14.40 18.75
N TYR A 48 8.26 14.27 17.53
CA TYR A 48 7.37 15.27 16.92
C TYR A 48 5.90 15.08 17.31
N GLY A 49 5.57 14.05 18.09
CA GLY A 49 4.22 13.86 18.63
C GLY A 49 3.19 13.45 17.58
N CYS A 50 3.59 12.89 16.44
CA CYS A 50 2.67 12.47 15.37
C CYS A 50 1.61 11.48 15.88
N GLY A 51 2.00 10.60 16.80
CA GLY A 51 1.13 9.61 17.43
C GLY A 51 -0.04 10.21 18.25
N THR A 52 0.03 11.49 18.62
CA THR A 52 -1.07 12.20 19.29
C THR A 52 -2.32 12.25 18.42
N CYS A 53 -2.13 12.35 17.10
CA CYS A 53 -3.22 12.48 16.15
C CYS A 53 -3.43 11.20 15.33
N HIS A 54 -2.36 10.48 15.01
CA HIS A 54 -2.37 9.40 14.04
C HIS A 54 -2.10 8.03 14.65
N THR A 55 -2.72 7.00 14.08
CA THR A 55 -2.36 5.60 14.32
C THR A 55 -1.17 5.26 13.42
N ILE A 56 -0.07 4.77 14.00
CA ILE A 56 1.16 4.43 13.28
C ILE A 56 1.64 3.07 13.78
N PRO A 57 1.52 2.00 12.98
CA PRO A 57 2.03 0.69 13.35
C PRO A 57 3.53 0.73 13.72
N ASP A 58 3.93 -0.13 14.65
CA ASP A 58 5.32 -0.29 15.11
C ASP A 58 5.97 0.94 15.78
N VAL A 59 5.20 2.00 16.06
CA VAL A 59 5.63 3.14 16.85
C VAL A 59 4.92 3.13 18.20
N ALA A 60 5.68 3.01 19.28
CA ALA A 60 5.15 2.99 20.64
C ALA A 60 4.32 4.25 20.94
N GLY A 61 3.08 4.06 21.43
CA GLY A 61 2.19 5.16 21.83
C GLY A 61 1.56 5.94 20.67
N ALA A 62 1.67 5.47 19.43
CA ALA A 62 1.04 6.09 18.27
C ALA A 62 -0.30 5.42 17.92
N ASP A 63 -1.32 5.63 18.75
CA ASP A 63 -2.67 5.09 18.63
C ASP A 63 -3.74 6.18 18.47
N GLY A 64 -3.33 7.42 18.15
CA GLY A 64 -4.21 8.55 17.91
C GLY A 64 -5.20 8.30 16.76
N ARG A 65 -6.41 8.86 16.88
CA ARG A 65 -7.49 8.72 15.88
C ARG A 65 -8.14 10.05 15.50
N VAL A 66 -7.44 11.15 15.75
CA VAL A 66 -7.89 12.50 15.33
C VAL A 66 -7.66 12.67 13.82
N GLY A 67 -6.50 12.22 13.34
CA GLY A 67 -6.17 12.11 11.93
C GLY A 67 -6.40 10.69 11.38
N PRO A 68 -6.29 10.50 10.06
CA PRO A 68 -6.32 9.17 9.45
C PRO A 68 -5.16 8.30 9.93
N SER A 69 -5.31 6.97 9.79
CA SER A 69 -4.19 6.05 9.97
C SER A 69 -3.06 6.37 8.98
N LEU A 70 -1.81 6.21 9.42
CA LEU A 70 -0.63 6.26 8.55
C LEU A 70 -0.09 4.85 8.24
N GLU A 71 -0.92 3.83 8.46
CA GLU A 71 -0.69 2.50 7.87
C GLU A 71 -0.53 2.64 6.34
N ASP A 72 0.44 1.93 5.79
CA ASP A 72 0.82 1.97 4.38
C ASP A 72 1.20 3.35 3.83
N PHE A 73 1.46 4.34 4.70
CA PHE A 73 1.80 5.69 4.27
C PHE A 73 3.08 5.73 3.42
N GLY A 74 3.99 4.76 3.61
CA GLY A 74 5.19 4.59 2.78
C GLY A 74 4.89 4.26 1.32
N HIS A 75 3.71 3.74 0.99
CA HIS A 75 3.30 3.46 -0.40
C HIS A 75 2.70 4.69 -1.09
N GLN A 76 2.46 5.78 -0.36
CA GLN A 76 1.88 6.99 -0.92
C GLN A 76 2.95 7.75 -1.72
N MET A 77 2.69 7.93 -3.01
CA MET A 77 3.53 8.77 -3.88
C MET A 77 3.38 10.26 -3.57
N TYR A 78 2.28 10.64 -2.89
CA TYR A 78 1.97 12.02 -2.52
C TYR A 78 1.66 12.12 -1.03
N ILE A 79 2.47 12.91 -0.33
CA ILE A 79 2.32 13.17 1.12
C ILE A 79 1.39 14.37 1.36
N ALA A 80 1.43 15.37 0.48
CA ALA A 80 0.55 16.53 0.50
C ALA A 80 0.43 17.13 -0.90
N GLY A 81 -0.75 17.69 -1.22
CA GLY A 81 -1.04 18.31 -2.53
C GLY A 81 -1.83 17.37 -3.47
N ALA A 82 -1.97 17.79 -4.74
CA ALA A 82 -2.63 17.03 -5.79
C ALA A 82 -1.84 17.16 -7.10
N ILE A 83 -1.85 16.09 -7.91
CA ILE A 83 -1.37 16.13 -9.29
C ILE A 83 -2.54 16.60 -10.16
N PRO A 84 -2.37 17.64 -11.00
CA PRO A 84 -3.38 18.06 -11.97
C PRO A 84 -3.60 17.03 -13.08
#